data_AF-A0AAX6H9J1-F1
#
_entry.id   AF-A0AAX6H9J1-F1
#
_cell.length_a   1.000
_cell.length_b   1.000
_cell.length_c   1.000
_cell.angle_alpha   90.00
_cell.angle_beta   90.00
_cell.angle_gamma   90.00
#
_symmetry.space_group_name_H-M   'P 1'
#
loop_
_entity.id
_entity.type
_entity.pdbx_description
1 polymer ?
#
loop_
_entity_poly.entity_id
_entity_poly.type
_entity_poly.pdbx_seq_one_letter_code
_entity_poly.pdbx_strand_id
1 'polypeptide(L)'
;MFDSPAASRHRAFISPSMSAPTFPTFSTPSSSRSPSPNPNPNPNPNTSSFSHNGRIAAALLPSAAVLLSLGGTPVLLTLALGLTVSYVLDLLRLPPVAPFLSVWMTLTLSQFAFFFSSSLPLPFLSLLLCALLTFLIGVWISLQFRFLQIENPAIVRALERLLFACLPIAVPPFLTFAAVSGLGIASAAYYLAAFCCVYYWLFSIPRHSSFKSSLDDGFILAPLECCVQSLFLLFVPVLFRIGSHHAVLFSSASSVCDLLLLFFIPFLFQLYVSTRGAMWWVTRDEYQIHRIRVWNGAVALVVVVVCLEIRVVFHSFARYLQVPPPMNYLLVTVAMLGGASAVGAYAVGMVQDAVGSAVFTAMAVLVSGAGAVVIGFPILLHTCSFDLWLLSSSIYNQEEFVIVLCLRHSSKLDGAMVCCA
;
A
#
# COMPACT_ATOMS: atom_id res chain seq x y z
N MET A 1 -5.30 57.41 32.08
CA MET A 1 -6.69 57.89 32.13
C MET A 1 -7.52 56.85 31.40
N PHE A 2 -8.16 55.98 32.20
CA PHE A 2 -9.04 54.83 31.89
C PHE A 2 -8.48 53.71 31.01
N ASP A 3 -8.82 52.43 31.21
CA ASP A 3 -9.03 51.54 32.35
C ASP A 3 -9.14 50.16 31.68
N SER A 4 -8.50 49.12 32.24
CA SER A 4 -8.69 47.71 31.83
C SER A 4 -10.07 47.20 32.31
N PRO A 5 -10.50 45.91 32.23
CA PRO A 5 -9.91 44.69 31.61
C PRO A 5 -10.94 43.72 30.94
N ALA A 6 -10.42 42.58 30.45
CA ALA A 6 -10.96 41.20 30.49
C ALA A 6 -12.40 40.86 30.04
N ALA A 7 -12.52 39.87 29.14
CA ALA A 7 -13.62 38.89 29.17
C ALA A 7 -13.22 37.56 28.49
N SER A 8 -12.94 36.58 29.33
CA SER A 8 -12.93 35.15 29.05
C SER A 8 -14.33 34.66 28.65
N ARG A 9 -14.43 33.79 27.64
CA ARG A 9 -15.67 33.03 27.36
C ARG A 9 -15.52 31.60 27.85
N HIS A 10 -15.90 31.39 29.11
CA HIS A 10 -16.47 30.14 29.58
C HIS A 10 -17.88 29.97 28.99
N ARG A 11 -18.18 28.81 28.42
CA ARG A 11 -19.56 28.32 28.28
C ARG A 11 -19.66 27.03 29.07
N ALA A 12 -20.46 27.09 30.13
CA ALA A 12 -20.97 25.95 30.88
C ALA A 12 -22.50 25.99 30.84
N PHE A 13 -23.08 24.81 31.13
CA PHE A 13 -24.50 24.48 31.33
C PHE A 13 -25.31 24.29 30.01
N ILE A 14 -26.22 23.32 29.87
CA ILE A 14 -27.14 22.72 30.85
C ILE A 14 -27.49 21.27 30.40
N SER A 15 -27.45 20.31 31.31
CA SER A 15 -28.19 19.03 31.22
C SER A 15 -29.67 19.25 31.53
N PRO A 16 -30.62 18.66 30.78
CA PRO A 16 -31.96 18.43 31.29
C PRO A 16 -32.15 16.95 31.65
N SER A 17 -32.00 16.65 32.93
CA SER A 17 -32.72 15.54 33.56
C SER A 17 -34.09 16.08 33.99
N MET A 18 -35.17 15.69 33.32
CA MET A 18 -36.51 15.78 33.90
C MET A 18 -37.33 14.57 33.48
N SER A 19 -37.49 13.67 34.45
CA SER A 19 -38.54 12.68 34.53
C SER A 19 -39.89 13.39 34.73
N ALA A 20 -40.93 12.95 34.01
CA ALA A 20 -42.32 13.30 34.29
C ALA A 20 -43.27 12.16 33.87
N PRO A 21 -44.45 12.06 34.48
CA PRO A 21 -45.03 10.79 34.92
C PRO A 21 -46.04 10.16 33.94
N THR A 22 -46.25 8.87 34.15
CA THR A 22 -47.24 8.00 33.53
C THR A 22 -48.65 8.34 34.03
N PHE A 23 -49.62 8.47 33.12
CA PHE A 23 -51.05 8.42 33.43
C PHE A 23 -51.70 7.23 32.72
N PRO A 24 -52.61 6.48 33.37
CA PRO A 24 -53.34 5.40 32.73
C PRO A 24 -54.63 5.96 32.09
N THR A 25 -55.06 5.42 30.96
CA THR A 25 -56.45 5.59 30.49
C THR A 25 -56.99 4.24 30.01
N PHE A 26 -58.17 3.93 30.53
CA PHE A 26 -58.91 2.68 30.43
C PHE A 26 -59.58 2.49 29.05
N SER A 27 -59.43 1.26 28.51
CA SER A 27 -60.39 0.41 27.76
C SER A 27 -61.49 1.01 26.86
N THR A 28 -61.57 0.54 25.60
CA THR A 28 -62.64 -0.40 25.12
C THR A 28 -62.33 -0.94 23.69
N PRO A 29 -62.95 -2.06 23.26
CA PRO A 29 -62.41 -3.01 22.27
C PRO A 29 -63.04 -2.91 20.87
N SER A 30 -62.34 -3.38 19.84
CA SER A 30 -62.79 -4.43 18.90
C SER A 30 -62.00 -4.44 17.57
N SER A 31 -61.60 -5.66 17.18
CA SER A 31 -61.44 -6.19 15.82
C SER A 31 -60.78 -5.35 14.73
N SER A 32 -59.59 -5.76 14.28
CA SER A 32 -59.45 -6.56 13.05
C SER A 32 -57.97 -6.84 12.75
N ARG A 33 -57.72 -8.07 12.30
CA ARG A 33 -56.41 -8.60 11.89
C ARG A 33 -55.87 -7.83 10.69
N SER A 34 -54.62 -7.39 10.77
CA SER A 34 -53.72 -7.18 9.63
C SER A 34 -52.28 -7.31 10.14
N PRO A 35 -51.46 -8.24 9.62
CA PRO A 35 -50.08 -8.39 10.09
C PRO A 35 -49.23 -7.29 9.48
N SER A 36 -48.81 -6.33 10.32
CA SER A 36 -47.75 -5.38 9.97
C SER A 36 -46.44 -6.16 9.72
N PRO A 37 -45.76 -5.96 8.59
CA PRO A 37 -44.42 -6.51 8.39
C PRO A 37 -43.47 -5.73 9.30
N ASN A 38 -42.96 -6.42 10.31
CA ASN A 38 -41.93 -5.97 11.23
C ASN A 38 -40.66 -5.59 10.42
N PRO A 39 -40.20 -4.33 10.36
CA PRO A 39 -38.90 -4.00 9.79
C PRO A 39 -37.92 -3.79 10.94
N ASN A 40 -37.82 -4.76 11.84
CA ASN A 40 -36.73 -4.80 12.81
C ASN A 40 -35.83 -5.97 12.44
N PRO A 41 -34.79 -5.77 11.61
CA PRO A 41 -33.62 -6.61 11.76
C PRO A 41 -33.04 -6.20 13.11
N ASN A 42 -33.28 -7.00 14.15
CA ASN A 42 -32.43 -6.97 15.33
C ASN A 42 -30.98 -6.95 14.81
N PRO A 43 -30.20 -5.88 15.01
CA PRO A 43 -28.77 -6.06 14.97
C PRO A 43 -28.50 -6.84 16.25
N ASN A 44 -28.42 -8.17 16.14
CA ASN A 44 -27.58 -8.89 17.09
C ASN A 44 -26.29 -8.06 17.15
N PRO A 45 -25.83 -7.63 18.34
CA PRO A 45 -24.49 -7.11 18.48
C PRO A 45 -23.58 -8.32 18.29
N ASN A 46 -23.44 -8.75 17.03
CA ASN A 46 -22.42 -9.66 16.59
C ASN A 46 -21.14 -8.99 17.04
N THR A 47 -20.56 -9.54 18.09
CA THR A 47 -19.22 -9.28 18.57
C THR A 47 -18.35 -8.96 17.37
N SER A 48 -17.94 -7.70 17.23
CA SER A 48 -17.28 -7.20 16.02
C SER A 48 -15.99 -8.00 15.83
N SER A 49 -16.03 -8.98 14.94
CA SER A 49 -14.87 -9.77 14.58
C SER A 49 -13.80 -8.85 14.00
N PHE A 50 -12.53 -9.15 14.25
CA PHE A 50 -11.42 -8.35 13.78
C PHE A 50 -11.31 -8.42 12.24
N SER A 51 -11.90 -7.43 11.55
CA SER A 51 -12.04 -7.40 10.09
C SER A 51 -10.69 -7.38 9.36
N HIS A 52 -9.69 -6.75 9.97
CA HIS A 52 -8.37 -6.56 9.36
C HIS A 52 -7.38 -7.70 9.63
N ASN A 53 -7.81 -8.81 10.23
CA ASN A 53 -6.93 -9.89 10.65
C ASN A 53 -6.09 -10.46 9.50
N GLY A 54 -6.73 -10.80 8.37
CA GLY A 54 -6.03 -11.39 7.23
C GLY A 54 -4.97 -10.47 6.63
N ARG A 55 -5.19 -9.15 6.69
CA ARG A 55 -4.23 -8.15 6.18
C ARG A 55 -3.01 -8.02 7.07
N ILE A 56 -3.23 -7.98 8.39
CA ILE A 56 -2.13 -7.93 9.35
C ILE A 56 -1.36 -9.25 9.35
N ALA A 57 -2.05 -10.39 9.21
CA ALA A 57 -1.40 -11.69 9.05
C ALA A 57 -0.54 -11.74 7.77
N ALA A 58 -1.04 -11.23 6.64
CA ALA A 58 -0.25 -11.18 5.40
C ALA A 58 1.01 -10.31 5.51
N ALA A 59 1.00 -9.30 6.38
CA ALA A 59 2.16 -8.47 6.69
C ALA A 59 3.12 -9.14 7.68
N LEU A 60 2.59 -9.70 8.77
CA LEU A 60 3.40 -10.22 9.88
C LEU A 60 3.93 -11.64 9.63
N LEU A 61 3.19 -12.51 8.95
CA LEU A 61 3.62 -13.91 8.74
C LEU A 61 4.96 -14.02 7.98
N PRO A 62 5.19 -13.30 6.86
CA PRO A 62 6.50 -13.31 6.22
C PRO A 62 7.62 -12.83 7.16
N SER A 63 7.35 -11.78 7.96
CA SER A 63 8.32 -11.27 8.92
C SER A 63 8.59 -12.26 10.06
N ALA A 64 7.57 -12.97 10.55
CA ALA A 64 7.72 -14.00 11.58
C ALA A 64 8.54 -15.19 11.08
N ALA A 65 8.32 -15.62 9.82
CA ALA A 65 9.10 -16.69 9.21
C ALA A 65 10.59 -16.32 9.09
N VAL A 66 10.88 -15.10 8.66
CA VAL A 66 12.25 -14.58 8.61
C VAL A 66 12.84 -14.47 10.02
N LEU A 67 12.11 -13.94 11.01
CA LEU A 67 12.56 -13.90 12.41
C LEU A 67 12.94 -15.29 12.91
N LEU A 68 12.09 -16.30 12.70
CA LEU A 68 12.37 -17.69 13.08
C LEU A 68 13.64 -18.22 12.40
N SER A 69 13.84 -17.91 11.12
CA SER A 69 15.05 -18.31 10.39
C SER A 69 16.33 -17.65 10.94
N LEU A 70 16.24 -16.39 11.38
CA LEU A 70 17.35 -15.65 11.98
C LEU A 70 17.66 -16.13 13.42
N GLY A 71 16.63 -16.52 14.17
CA GLY A 71 16.75 -16.93 15.57
C GLY A 71 17.21 -18.37 15.77
N GLY A 72 17.06 -19.22 14.74
CA GLY A 72 17.50 -20.60 14.76
C GLY A 72 16.76 -21.48 15.78
N THR A 73 17.41 -22.58 16.17
CA THR A 73 16.86 -23.57 17.09
C THR A 73 16.47 -23.05 18.47
N PRO A 74 17.23 -22.16 19.16
CA PRO A 74 16.85 -21.72 20.51
C PRO A 74 15.58 -20.86 20.51
N VAL A 75 15.42 -19.96 19.53
CA VAL A 75 14.20 -19.16 19.39
C VAL A 75 13.01 -20.06 19.04
N LEU A 76 13.20 -21.04 18.15
CA LEU A 76 12.14 -21.99 17.80
C LEU A 76 11.69 -22.83 19.01
N LEU A 77 12.63 -23.34 19.80
CA LEU A 77 12.33 -24.13 21.00
C LEU A 77 11.63 -23.30 22.07
N THR A 78 12.09 -22.08 22.34
CA THR A 78 11.44 -21.20 23.33
C THR A 78 10.00 -20.86 22.92
N LEU A 79 9.75 -20.56 21.65
CA LEU A 79 8.40 -20.31 21.13
C LEU A 79 7.53 -21.58 21.17
N ALA A 80 8.06 -22.73 20.75
CA ALA A 80 7.33 -23.99 20.76
C ALA A 80 6.91 -24.39 22.19
N LEU A 81 7.83 -24.35 23.15
CA LEU A 81 7.56 -24.64 24.56
C LEU A 81 6.59 -23.62 25.18
N GLY A 82 6.75 -22.34 24.88
CA GLY A 82 5.84 -21.33 25.41
C GLY A 82 4.43 -21.41 24.83
N LEU A 83 4.28 -21.79 23.55
CA LEU A 83 2.98 -22.05 22.94
C LEU A 83 2.32 -23.32 23.52
N THR A 84 3.07 -24.39 23.78
CA THR A 84 2.51 -25.58 24.44
C THR A 84 2.06 -25.28 25.86
N VAL A 85 2.82 -24.50 26.62
CA VAL A 85 2.40 -24.01 27.95
C VAL A 85 1.12 -23.17 27.83
N SER A 86 1.08 -22.23 26.91
CA SER A 86 -0.11 -21.38 26.69
C SER A 86 -1.35 -22.21 26.32
N TYR A 87 -1.17 -23.24 25.49
CA TYR A 87 -2.23 -24.18 25.12
C TYR A 87 -2.72 -25.02 26.31
N VAL A 88 -1.82 -25.54 27.14
CA VAL A 88 -2.19 -26.28 28.36
C VAL A 88 -2.94 -25.39 29.34
N LEU A 89 -2.52 -24.13 29.53
CA LEU A 89 -3.23 -23.17 30.38
C LEU A 89 -4.65 -22.89 29.89
N ASP A 90 -4.84 -22.81 28.57
CA ASP A 90 -6.16 -22.64 27.94
C ASP A 90 -7.03 -23.90 28.12
N LEU A 91 -6.46 -25.10 27.96
CA LEU A 91 -7.16 -26.38 28.19
C LEU A 91 -7.61 -26.56 29.64
N LEU A 92 -6.81 -26.09 30.61
CA LEU A 92 -7.16 -26.12 32.03
C LEU A 92 -8.27 -25.12 32.40
N ARG A 93 -8.74 -24.31 31.44
CA ARG A 93 -9.78 -23.28 31.62
C ARG A 93 -9.47 -22.30 32.74
N LEU A 94 -8.18 -21.98 32.91
CA LEU A 94 -7.76 -20.93 33.81
C LEU A 94 -8.30 -19.57 33.36
N PRO A 95 -8.29 -18.55 34.23
CA PRO A 95 -8.70 -17.20 33.84
C PRO A 95 -7.95 -16.77 32.57
N PRO A 96 -8.62 -16.06 31.62
CA PRO A 96 -8.07 -15.76 30.30
C PRO A 96 -6.78 -14.91 30.32
N VAL A 97 -6.50 -14.29 31.47
CA VAL A 97 -5.26 -13.57 31.76
C VAL A 97 -4.03 -14.51 31.77
N ALA A 98 -4.19 -15.77 32.18
CA ALA A 98 -3.09 -16.73 32.27
C ALA A 98 -2.48 -17.09 30.89
N PRO A 99 -3.24 -17.56 29.88
CA PRO A 99 -2.68 -17.82 28.56
C PRO A 99 -2.18 -16.54 27.87
N PHE A 100 -2.83 -15.39 28.11
CA PHE A 100 -2.38 -14.09 27.61
C PHE A 100 -0.98 -13.73 28.14
N LEU A 101 -0.77 -13.80 29.46
CA LEU A 101 0.52 -13.52 30.09
C LEU A 101 1.58 -14.51 29.62
N SER A 102 1.23 -15.80 29.51
CA SER A 102 2.13 -16.84 29.01
C SER A 102 2.69 -16.53 27.62
N VAL A 103 1.84 -16.06 26.69
CA VAL A 103 2.29 -15.66 25.34
C VAL A 103 3.27 -14.48 25.42
N TRP A 104 2.97 -13.44 26.19
CA TRP A 104 3.86 -12.28 26.31
C TRP A 104 5.20 -12.61 26.98
N MET A 105 5.18 -13.47 28.01
CA MET A 105 6.39 -13.98 28.64
C MET A 105 7.22 -14.81 27.67
N THR A 106 6.56 -15.64 26.86
CA THR A 106 7.20 -16.43 25.79
C THR A 106 7.87 -15.53 24.75
N LEU A 107 7.16 -14.51 24.26
CA LEU A 107 7.73 -13.54 23.30
C LEU A 107 8.93 -12.80 23.90
N THR A 108 8.85 -12.43 25.18
CA THR A 108 9.97 -11.78 25.90
C THR A 108 11.17 -12.72 26.05
N LEU A 109 10.94 -13.97 26.44
CA LEU A 109 11.99 -14.99 26.53
C LEU A 109 12.61 -15.29 25.17
N SER A 110 11.83 -15.26 24.09
CA SER A 110 12.36 -15.43 22.73
C SER A 110 13.35 -14.31 22.36
N GLN A 111 13.16 -13.07 22.84
CA GLN A 111 14.11 -11.98 22.62
C GLN A 111 15.43 -12.20 23.36
N PHE A 112 15.37 -12.71 24.59
CA PHE A 112 16.58 -13.12 25.30
C PHE A 112 17.28 -14.26 24.55
N ALA A 113 16.54 -15.24 24.04
CA ALA A 113 17.11 -16.31 23.21
C ALA A 113 17.80 -15.75 21.96
N PHE A 114 17.19 -14.81 21.23
CA PHE A 114 17.84 -14.12 20.11
C PHE A 114 19.18 -13.49 20.50
N PHE A 115 19.21 -12.77 21.62
CA PHE A 115 20.41 -12.07 22.11
C PHE A 115 21.56 -13.03 22.41
N PHE A 116 21.28 -14.19 23.03
CA PHE A 116 22.31 -15.17 23.36
C PHE A 116 22.71 -16.08 22.19
N SER A 117 21.91 -16.11 21.12
CA SER A 117 22.14 -16.98 19.96
C SER A 117 22.89 -16.30 18.83
N SER A 118 22.85 -14.97 18.78
CA SER A 118 23.61 -14.20 17.80
C SER A 118 25.11 -14.20 18.16
N SER A 119 25.89 -15.04 17.46
CA SER A 119 27.36 -15.01 17.47
C SER A 119 27.95 -13.83 16.70
N LEU A 120 27.12 -13.12 15.95
CA LEU A 120 27.47 -11.95 15.15
C LEU A 120 27.17 -10.68 15.95
N PRO A 121 28.02 -9.63 15.85
CA PRO A 121 27.70 -8.31 16.35
C PRO A 121 26.59 -7.72 15.48
N LEU A 122 25.36 -8.19 15.65
CA LEU A 122 24.18 -7.54 15.10
C LEU A 122 24.19 -6.12 15.68
N PRO A 123 24.17 -5.08 14.83
CA PRO A 123 24.12 -3.73 15.35
C PRO A 123 22.89 -3.59 16.24
N PHE A 124 23.01 -2.85 17.35
CA PHE A 124 21.91 -2.59 18.28
C PHE A 124 20.59 -2.23 17.59
N LEU A 125 20.66 -1.51 16.45
CA LEU A 125 19.52 -1.15 15.63
C LEU A 125 18.79 -2.36 15.01
N SER A 126 19.51 -3.41 14.61
CA SER A 126 18.90 -4.65 14.09
C SER A 126 18.20 -5.42 15.19
N LEU A 127 18.81 -5.49 16.39
CA LEU A 127 18.16 -6.11 17.55
C LEU A 127 16.90 -5.34 17.94
N LEU A 128 16.96 -4.01 17.91
CA LEU A 128 15.81 -3.14 18.17
C LEU A 128 14.69 -3.36 17.14
N LEU A 129 15.02 -3.53 15.85
CA LEU A 129 14.04 -3.81 14.80
C LEU A 129 13.39 -5.18 14.98
N CYS A 130 14.17 -6.21 15.35
CA CYS A 130 13.64 -7.54 15.70
C CYS A 130 12.71 -7.47 16.91
N ALA A 131 13.13 -6.77 17.98
CA ALA A 131 12.32 -6.57 19.18
C ALA A 131 11.03 -5.81 18.87
N LEU A 132 11.09 -4.78 18.02
CA LEU A 132 9.92 -4.05 17.53
C LEU A 132 8.96 -4.99 16.80
N LEU A 133 9.43 -5.82 15.87
CA LEU A 133 8.57 -6.76 15.15
C LEU A 133 7.95 -7.82 16.06
N THR A 134 8.72 -8.37 17.00
CA THR A 134 8.18 -9.31 18.00
C THR A 134 7.14 -8.64 18.90
N PHE A 135 7.35 -7.38 19.28
CA PHE A 135 6.35 -6.59 19.99
C PHE A 135 5.08 -6.39 19.14
N LEU A 136 5.19 -6.05 17.85
CA LEU A 136 4.03 -5.92 16.96
C LEU A 136 3.29 -7.26 16.76
N ILE A 137 4.01 -8.39 16.70
CA ILE A 137 3.41 -9.73 16.70
C ILE A 137 2.64 -9.97 18.01
N GLY A 138 3.20 -9.60 19.15
CA GLY A 138 2.51 -9.66 20.44
C GLY A 138 1.26 -8.80 20.50
N VAL A 139 1.29 -7.60 19.93
CA VAL A 139 0.11 -6.73 19.81
C VAL A 139 -0.95 -7.37 18.92
N TRP A 140 -0.58 -7.95 17.78
CA TRP A 140 -1.50 -8.66 16.90
C TRP A 140 -2.13 -9.88 17.59
N ILE A 141 -1.35 -10.66 18.34
CA ILE A 141 -1.87 -11.79 19.12
C ILE A 141 -2.80 -11.29 20.24
N SER A 142 -2.49 -10.17 20.89
CA SER A 142 -3.32 -9.57 21.93
C SER A 142 -4.73 -9.23 21.44
N LEU A 143 -4.86 -8.76 20.20
CA LEU A 143 -6.16 -8.48 19.57
C LEU A 143 -7.02 -9.73 19.36
N GLN A 144 -6.45 -10.94 19.38
CA GLN A 144 -7.20 -12.20 19.24
C GLN A 144 -7.93 -12.60 20.53
N PHE A 145 -7.50 -12.07 21.68
CA PHE A 145 -8.10 -12.41 22.97
C PHE A 145 -9.42 -11.65 23.20
N ARG A 146 -10.51 -12.41 23.35
CA ARG A 146 -11.86 -11.85 23.55
C ARG A 146 -12.00 -11.08 24.87
N PHE A 147 -11.31 -11.50 25.94
CA PHE A 147 -11.41 -10.82 27.24
C PHE A 147 -11.00 -9.34 27.10
N LEU A 148 -9.94 -9.06 26.35
CA LEU A 148 -9.41 -7.72 26.15
C LEU A 148 -10.39 -6.83 25.36
N GLN A 149 -11.10 -7.42 24.39
CA GLN A 149 -12.13 -6.74 23.59
C GLN A 149 -13.35 -6.33 24.42
N ILE A 150 -13.73 -7.14 25.42
CA ILE A 150 -14.91 -6.90 26.25
C ILE A 150 -14.57 -5.93 27.38
N GLU A 151 -13.44 -6.12 28.07
CA GLU A 151 -13.07 -5.31 29.24
C GLU A 151 -12.62 -3.91 28.86
N ASN A 152 -11.83 -3.77 27.78
CA ASN A 152 -11.16 -2.51 27.45
C ASN A 152 -11.19 -2.20 25.95
N PRO A 153 -12.36 -1.88 25.37
CA PRO A 153 -12.50 -1.62 23.93
C PRO A 153 -11.65 -0.44 23.43
N ALA A 154 -11.37 0.55 24.29
CA ALA A 154 -10.50 1.67 23.97
C ALA A 154 -9.04 1.23 23.71
N ILE A 155 -8.53 0.29 24.51
CA ILE A 155 -7.17 -0.25 24.35
C ILE A 155 -7.08 -1.02 23.04
N VAL A 156 -8.08 -1.86 22.74
CA VAL A 156 -8.13 -2.65 21.51
C VAL A 156 -8.10 -1.75 20.27
N ARG A 157 -8.83 -0.64 20.27
CA ARG A 157 -8.76 0.36 19.19
C ARG A 157 -7.36 1.00 19.09
N ALA A 158 -6.75 1.35 20.21
CA ALA A 158 -5.39 1.90 20.22
C ALA A 158 -4.36 0.90 19.66
N LEU A 159 -4.50 -0.38 19.98
CA LEU A 159 -3.66 -1.47 19.45
C LEU A 159 -3.88 -1.69 17.94
N GLU A 160 -5.12 -1.64 17.45
CA GLU A 160 -5.41 -1.68 16.01
C GLU A 160 -4.73 -0.51 15.29
N ARG A 161 -4.87 0.71 15.81
CA ARG A 161 -4.23 1.90 15.25
C ARG A 161 -2.70 1.81 15.29
N LEU A 162 -2.13 1.30 16.38
CA LEU A 162 -0.68 1.08 16.51
C LEU A 162 -0.16 0.13 15.42
N LEU A 163 -0.85 -0.98 15.14
CA LEU A 163 -0.47 -1.89 14.06
C LEU A 163 -0.51 -1.20 12.70
N PHE A 164 -1.60 -0.49 12.39
CA PHE A 164 -1.74 0.23 11.12
C PHE A 164 -0.71 1.35 10.95
N ALA A 165 -0.32 2.02 12.03
CA ALA A 165 0.70 3.07 12.02
C ALA A 165 2.12 2.50 11.82
N CYS A 166 2.46 1.44 12.57
CA CYS A 166 3.84 0.96 12.69
C CYS A 166 4.23 -0.12 11.66
N LEU A 167 3.31 -0.98 11.20
CA LEU A 167 3.62 -2.04 10.22
C LEU A 167 4.26 -1.53 8.92
N PRO A 168 3.74 -0.47 8.26
CA PRO A 168 4.34 0.03 7.02
C PRO A 168 5.71 0.69 7.21
N ILE A 169 6.13 0.91 8.46
CA ILE A 169 7.44 1.49 8.79
C ILE A 169 8.43 0.37 9.20
N ALA A 170 7.98 -0.59 10.01
CA ALA A 170 8.84 -1.62 10.59
C ALA A 170 9.09 -2.82 9.64
N VAL A 171 8.08 -3.24 8.88
CA VAL A 171 8.16 -4.47 8.09
C VAL A 171 8.99 -4.31 6.80
N PRO A 172 8.84 -3.24 6.00
CA PRO A 172 9.64 -3.06 4.78
C PRO A 172 11.16 -3.11 4.98
N PRO A 173 11.78 -2.40 5.96
CA PRO A 173 13.23 -2.49 6.15
C PRO A 173 13.67 -3.88 6.59
N PHE A 174 12.85 -4.59 7.38
CA PHE A 174 13.16 -5.95 7.80
C PHE A 174 13.11 -6.96 6.65
N LEU A 175 12.10 -6.90 5.80
CA LEU A 175 12.02 -7.73 4.59
C LEU A 175 13.11 -7.37 3.59
N THR A 176 13.52 -6.10 3.52
CA THR A 176 14.66 -5.67 2.71
C THR A 176 15.94 -6.32 3.21
N PHE A 177 16.19 -6.32 4.53
CA PHE A 177 17.33 -7.01 5.12
C PHE A 177 17.37 -8.50 4.73
N ALA A 178 16.22 -9.17 4.79
CA ALA A 178 16.09 -10.57 4.36
C ALA A 178 16.29 -10.78 2.86
N ALA A 179 15.81 -9.85 2.02
CA ALA A 179 16.02 -9.93 0.58
C ALA A 179 17.51 -9.71 0.22
N VAL A 180 18.17 -8.78 0.89
CA VAL A 180 19.57 -8.44 0.67
C VAL A 180 20.51 -9.57 1.09
N SER A 181 20.16 -10.35 2.12
CA SER A 181 20.97 -11.51 2.52
C SER A 181 20.98 -12.61 1.45
N GLY A 182 19.94 -12.73 0.62
CA GLY A 182 19.89 -13.69 -0.49
C GLY A 182 20.33 -13.13 -1.85
N LEU A 183 19.96 -11.89 -2.18
CA LEU A 183 20.11 -11.30 -3.51
C LEU A 183 21.25 -10.26 -3.62
N GLY A 184 21.86 -9.90 -2.50
CA GLY A 184 22.93 -8.89 -2.43
C GLY A 184 22.44 -7.44 -2.33
N ILE A 185 23.39 -6.53 -2.07
CA ILE A 185 23.11 -5.12 -1.72
C ILE A 185 22.91 -4.19 -2.93
N ALA A 186 23.32 -4.60 -4.14
CA ALA A 186 23.40 -3.73 -5.32
C ALA A 186 22.06 -3.04 -5.67
N SER A 187 20.95 -3.77 -5.54
CA SER A 187 19.57 -3.32 -5.83
C SER A 187 18.72 -3.13 -4.57
N ALA A 188 19.34 -3.11 -3.39
CA ALA A 188 18.64 -3.09 -2.11
C ALA A 188 17.63 -1.93 -1.94
N ALA A 189 17.96 -0.74 -2.45
CA ALA A 189 17.07 0.42 -2.41
C ALA A 189 15.77 0.21 -3.21
N TYR A 190 15.83 -0.53 -4.32
CA TYR A 190 14.67 -0.86 -5.13
C TYR A 190 13.77 -1.90 -4.46
N TYR A 191 14.36 -2.89 -3.77
CA TYR A 191 13.60 -3.82 -2.94
C TYR A 191 12.86 -3.09 -1.82
N LEU A 192 13.55 -2.16 -1.13
CA LEU A 192 12.94 -1.33 -0.10
C LEU A 192 11.80 -0.48 -0.65
N ALA A 193 11.99 0.19 -1.78
CA ALA A 193 10.93 0.96 -2.44
C ALA A 193 9.71 0.09 -2.78
N ALA A 194 9.92 -1.11 -3.32
CA ALA A 194 8.85 -2.04 -3.65
C ALA A 194 8.06 -2.49 -2.40
N PHE A 195 8.76 -2.89 -1.33
CA PHE A 195 8.11 -3.23 -0.06
C PHE A 195 7.37 -2.02 0.53
N CYS A 196 7.96 -0.83 0.53
CA CYS A 196 7.27 0.39 0.99
C CYS A 196 5.97 0.62 0.19
N CYS A 197 5.97 0.46 -1.14
CA CYS A 197 4.77 0.62 -1.96
C CYS A 197 3.68 -0.39 -1.59
N VAL A 198 4.04 -1.68 -1.47
CA VAL A 198 3.10 -2.75 -1.10
C VAL A 198 2.48 -2.48 0.28
N TYR A 199 3.29 -2.12 1.27
CA TYR A 199 2.80 -1.87 2.62
C TYR A 199 2.02 -0.55 2.72
N TYR A 200 2.40 0.48 1.98
CA TYR A 200 1.61 1.71 1.87
C TYR A 200 0.21 1.44 1.32
N TRP A 201 0.10 0.61 0.27
CA TRP A 201 -1.20 0.20 -0.26
C TRP A 201 -2.06 -0.55 0.76
N LEU A 202 -1.43 -1.43 1.54
CA LEU A 202 -2.13 -2.22 2.54
C LEU A 202 -2.55 -1.37 3.75
N PHE A 203 -1.78 -0.38 4.20
CA PHE A 203 -2.08 0.27 5.48
C PHE A 203 -2.49 1.74 5.39
N SER A 204 -2.10 2.48 4.35
CA SER A 204 -2.26 3.94 4.30
C SER A 204 -3.58 4.41 3.69
N ILE A 205 -4.38 3.53 3.10
CA ILE A 205 -5.71 3.85 2.56
C ILE A 205 -6.70 4.06 3.71
N PRO A 206 -7.54 5.13 3.72
CA PRO A 206 -8.49 5.40 4.79
C PRO A 206 -9.43 4.22 5.00
N ARG A 207 -9.50 3.76 6.26
CA ARG A 207 -10.31 2.60 6.68
C ARG A 207 -10.96 2.89 8.02
N HIS A 208 -12.19 2.40 8.19
CA HIS A 208 -12.88 2.47 9.47
C HIS A 208 -12.35 1.41 10.43
N SER A 209 -12.29 1.72 11.72
CA SER A 209 -11.88 0.77 12.76
C SER A 209 -12.85 -0.43 12.82
N SER A 210 -12.30 -1.61 13.10
CA SER A 210 -13.10 -2.82 13.33
C SER A 210 -13.95 -2.69 14.60
N PHE A 211 -13.49 -1.89 15.56
CA PHE A 211 -14.11 -1.69 16.86
C PHE A 211 -14.80 -0.32 16.88
N LYS A 212 -16.07 -0.30 16.50
CA LYS A 212 -16.90 0.91 16.53
C LYS A 212 -17.20 1.31 17.98
N SER A 213 -17.09 2.60 18.27
CA SER A 213 -17.61 3.22 19.48
C SER A 213 -18.72 4.16 19.04
N SER A 214 -19.77 4.31 19.84
CA SER A 214 -20.92 5.16 19.50
C SER A 214 -20.59 6.64 19.33
N LEU A 215 -19.35 7.06 19.63
CA LEU A 215 -18.90 8.45 19.65
C LEU A 215 -17.89 8.79 18.54
N ASP A 216 -17.33 7.80 17.83
CA ASP A 216 -16.31 8.03 16.80
C ASP A 216 -16.55 7.13 15.58
N ASP A 217 -17.04 7.72 14.49
CA ASP A 217 -17.06 7.13 13.14
C ASP A 217 -15.69 7.25 12.41
N GLY A 218 -14.61 7.43 13.19
CA GLY A 218 -13.29 7.81 12.69
C GLY A 218 -12.56 6.75 11.87
N PHE A 219 -11.65 7.23 11.01
CA PHE A 219 -10.64 6.40 10.35
C PHE A 219 -9.63 5.84 11.37
N ILE A 220 -9.05 4.68 11.08
CA ILE A 220 -8.02 4.05 11.93
C ILE A 220 -6.80 4.96 12.05
N LEU A 221 -6.34 5.51 10.93
CA LEU A 221 -5.16 6.38 10.89
C LEU A 221 -5.54 7.84 11.09
N ALA A 222 -4.72 8.56 11.83
CA ALA A 222 -4.76 10.01 11.92
C ALA A 222 -3.95 10.68 10.80
N PRO A 223 -4.20 11.97 10.50
CA PRO A 223 -3.45 12.73 9.50
C PRO A 223 -1.92 12.68 9.67
N LEU A 224 -1.44 12.71 10.92
CA LEU A 224 -0.01 12.63 11.23
C LEU A 224 0.60 11.29 10.77
N GLU A 225 -0.09 10.18 11.01
CA GLU A 225 0.40 8.84 10.65
C GLU A 225 0.45 8.67 9.14
N CYS A 226 -0.59 9.13 8.44
CA CYS A 226 -0.60 9.12 6.97
C CYS A 226 0.51 10.00 6.38
N CYS A 227 0.81 11.16 7.00
CA CYS A 227 1.92 12.01 6.62
C CYS A 227 3.27 11.29 6.79
N VAL A 228 3.51 10.70 7.97
CA VAL A 228 4.75 9.95 8.25
C VAL A 228 4.91 8.78 7.29
N GLN A 229 3.85 8.02 7.00
CA GLN A 229 3.89 6.90 6.05
C GLN A 229 4.18 7.37 4.62
N SER A 230 3.64 8.53 4.22
CA SER A 230 3.92 9.11 2.90
C SER A 230 5.36 9.61 2.79
N LEU A 231 5.87 10.28 3.84
CA LEU A 231 7.28 10.68 3.89
C LEU A 231 8.20 9.46 3.90
N PHE A 232 7.84 8.41 4.62
CA PHE A 232 8.59 7.15 4.66
C PHE A 232 8.67 6.51 3.27
N LEU A 233 7.54 6.42 2.57
CA LEU A 233 7.46 5.89 1.20
C LEU A 233 8.38 6.64 0.22
N LEU A 234 8.38 7.98 0.27
CA LEU A 234 9.09 8.81 -0.70
C LEU A 234 10.59 8.94 -0.42
N PHE A 235 10.97 9.13 0.84
CA PHE A 235 12.33 9.54 1.19
C PHE A 235 13.23 8.40 1.65
N VAL A 236 12.69 7.37 2.32
CA VAL A 236 13.53 6.33 2.92
C VAL A 236 14.29 5.50 1.89
N PRO A 237 13.69 5.05 0.77
CA PRO A 237 14.44 4.36 -0.28
C PRO A 237 15.57 5.22 -0.89
N VAL A 238 15.33 6.52 -1.05
CA VAL A 238 16.32 7.48 -1.57
C VAL A 238 17.46 7.66 -0.58
N LEU A 239 17.16 7.94 0.69
CA LEU A 239 18.15 8.09 1.75
C LEU A 239 18.98 6.81 1.91
N PHE A 240 18.35 5.64 1.78
CA PHE A 240 19.04 4.36 1.85
C PHE A 240 20.01 4.17 0.66
N ARG A 241 19.64 4.55 -0.56
CA ARG A 241 20.56 4.56 -1.72
C ARG A 241 21.71 5.54 -1.52
N ILE A 242 21.41 6.74 -1.05
CA ILE A 242 22.42 7.77 -0.75
C ILE A 242 23.41 7.24 0.30
N GLY A 243 22.94 6.68 1.42
CA GLY A 243 23.81 6.16 2.47
C GLY A 243 24.67 4.98 2.01
N SER A 244 24.06 4.01 1.32
CA SER A 244 24.76 2.80 0.87
C SER A 244 25.74 3.04 -0.28
N HIS A 245 25.51 4.02 -1.14
CA HIS A 245 26.31 4.27 -2.36
C HIS A 245 26.88 5.70 -2.44
N HIS A 246 27.07 6.38 -1.30
CA HIS A 246 27.46 7.80 -1.23
C HIS A 246 28.69 8.16 -2.09
N ALA A 247 29.68 7.27 -2.17
CA ALA A 247 30.91 7.49 -2.94
C ALA A 247 30.70 7.54 -4.47
N VAL A 248 29.59 7.00 -4.98
CA VAL A 248 29.34 6.80 -6.42
C VAL A 248 28.09 7.57 -6.90
N LEU A 249 27.52 8.45 -6.07
CA LEU A 249 26.25 9.13 -6.40
C LEU A 249 26.34 10.07 -7.61
N PHE A 250 27.47 10.76 -7.77
CA PHE A 250 27.68 11.74 -8.83
C PHE A 250 28.74 11.31 -9.86
N SER A 251 29.12 10.03 -9.86
CA SER A 251 30.11 9.52 -10.81
C SER A 251 29.55 9.38 -12.23
N SER A 252 28.24 9.16 -12.36
CA SER A 252 27.59 8.95 -13.65
C SER A 252 26.16 9.50 -13.68
N ALA A 253 25.70 9.87 -14.87
CA ALA A 253 24.30 10.28 -15.09
C ALA A 253 23.29 9.17 -14.73
N SER A 254 23.68 7.90 -14.85
CA SER A 254 22.84 6.76 -14.46
C SER A 254 22.60 6.69 -12.96
N SER A 255 23.60 7.07 -12.14
CA SER A 255 23.48 7.10 -10.67
C SER A 255 22.52 8.21 -10.21
N VAL A 256 22.55 9.37 -10.89
CA VAL A 256 21.57 10.44 -10.66
C VAL A 256 20.16 10.01 -11.09
N CYS A 257 20.04 9.32 -12.24
CA CYS A 257 18.77 8.76 -12.69
C CYS A 257 18.20 7.74 -11.69
N ASP A 258 19.04 6.89 -11.08
CA ASP A 258 18.59 5.94 -10.04
C ASP A 258 17.94 6.67 -8.86
N LEU A 259 18.52 7.78 -8.38
CA LEU A 259 17.95 8.57 -7.28
C LEU A 259 16.61 9.20 -7.67
N LEU A 260 16.52 9.76 -8.88
CA LEU A 260 15.29 10.33 -9.40
C LEU A 260 14.21 9.26 -9.54
N LEU A 261 14.53 8.08 -10.08
CA LEU A 261 13.59 6.96 -10.18
C LEU A 261 13.12 6.47 -8.81
N LEU A 262 14.03 6.35 -7.83
CA LEU A 262 13.70 5.95 -6.46
C LEU A 262 12.77 6.93 -5.74
N PHE A 263 12.74 8.20 -6.15
CA PHE A 263 11.80 9.20 -5.62
C PHE A 263 10.50 9.25 -6.43
N PHE A 264 10.60 9.41 -7.75
CA PHE A 264 9.45 9.69 -8.61
C PHE A 264 8.58 8.46 -8.88
N ILE A 265 9.12 7.23 -8.82
CA ILE A 265 8.30 6.01 -8.94
C ILE A 265 7.36 5.87 -7.72
N PRO A 266 7.84 5.87 -6.45
CA PRO A 266 6.94 5.88 -5.30
C PRO A 266 6.01 7.09 -5.26
N PHE A 267 6.43 8.24 -5.79
CA PHE A 267 5.58 9.42 -5.90
C PHE A 267 4.43 9.24 -6.89
N LEU A 268 4.69 8.73 -8.10
CA LEU A 268 3.64 8.35 -9.05
C LEU A 268 2.70 7.31 -8.46
N PHE A 269 3.25 6.31 -7.76
CA PHE A 269 2.46 5.33 -7.05
C PHE A 269 1.54 5.98 -6.00
N GLN A 270 2.05 6.85 -5.15
CA GLN A 270 1.26 7.58 -4.16
C GLN A 270 0.14 8.42 -4.81
N LEU A 271 0.43 9.09 -5.92
CA LEU A 271 -0.57 9.83 -6.69
C LEU A 271 -1.65 8.91 -7.27
N TYR A 272 -1.29 7.71 -7.74
CA TYR A 272 -2.25 6.69 -8.13
C TYR A 272 -3.10 6.22 -6.94
N VAL A 273 -2.49 5.87 -5.80
CA VAL A 273 -3.24 5.46 -4.59
C VAL A 273 -4.18 6.55 -4.09
N SER A 274 -3.85 7.82 -4.33
CA SER A 274 -4.73 8.93 -3.96
C SER A 274 -6.08 8.91 -4.65
N THR A 275 -6.24 8.22 -5.80
CA THR A 275 -7.54 7.97 -6.43
C THR A 275 -8.49 7.21 -5.52
N ARG A 276 -7.94 6.45 -4.57
CA ARG A 276 -8.66 5.69 -3.54
C ARG A 276 -8.71 6.39 -2.18
N GLY A 277 -8.39 7.69 -2.14
CA GLY A 277 -8.49 8.51 -0.93
C GLY A 277 -7.27 8.51 -0.02
N ALA A 278 -6.09 7.98 -0.41
CA ALA A 278 -4.90 7.98 0.47
C ALA A 278 -4.42 9.39 0.88
N MET A 279 -4.75 10.44 0.11
CA MET A 279 -4.40 11.84 0.42
C MET A 279 -5.52 12.61 1.13
N TRP A 280 -6.51 11.93 1.73
CA TRP A 280 -7.62 12.55 2.45
C TRP A 280 -7.19 13.53 3.57
N TRP A 281 -5.98 13.35 4.09
CA TRP A 281 -5.41 14.17 5.16
C TRP A 281 -4.80 15.50 4.68
N VAL A 282 -4.53 15.65 3.38
CA VAL A 282 -3.87 16.86 2.81
C VAL A 282 -4.87 17.99 2.63
N THR A 283 -5.99 17.70 2.00
CA THR A 283 -7.08 18.67 1.79
C THR A 283 -8.40 17.90 1.70
N ARG A 284 -9.50 18.56 2.10
CA ARG A 284 -10.85 18.00 1.97
C ARG A 284 -11.49 18.30 0.61
N ASP A 285 -10.89 19.20 -0.16
CA ASP A 285 -11.41 19.66 -1.44
C ASP A 285 -10.96 18.71 -2.57
N GLU A 286 -11.90 17.96 -3.13
CA GLU A 286 -11.65 16.97 -4.19
C GLU A 286 -11.06 17.61 -5.44
N TYR A 287 -11.47 18.84 -5.77
CA TYR A 287 -10.97 19.56 -6.94
C TYR A 287 -9.48 19.88 -6.79
N GLN A 288 -9.04 20.28 -5.59
CA GLN A 288 -7.63 20.54 -5.32
C GLN A 288 -6.79 19.26 -5.39
N ILE A 289 -7.28 18.14 -4.85
CA ILE A 289 -6.59 16.84 -4.94
C ILE A 289 -6.42 16.44 -6.41
N HIS A 290 -7.47 16.57 -7.22
CA HIS A 290 -7.41 16.24 -8.64
C HIS A 290 -6.36 17.10 -9.36
N ARG A 291 -6.36 18.42 -9.15
CA ARG A 291 -5.38 19.33 -9.74
C ARG A 291 -3.94 18.98 -9.33
N ILE A 292 -3.71 18.68 -8.05
CA ILE A 292 -2.41 18.26 -7.53
C ILE A 292 -1.97 16.96 -8.21
N ARG A 293 -2.86 15.97 -8.34
CA ARG A 293 -2.57 14.69 -8.97
C ARG A 293 -2.15 14.84 -10.43
N VAL A 294 -2.90 15.63 -11.21
CA VAL A 294 -2.64 15.79 -12.64
C VAL A 294 -1.32 16.51 -12.89
N TRP A 295 -1.11 17.67 -12.25
CA TRP A 295 0.11 18.46 -12.46
C TRP A 295 1.36 17.75 -11.96
N ASN A 296 1.34 17.27 -10.71
CA ASN A 296 2.50 16.57 -10.15
C ASN A 296 2.73 15.22 -10.83
N GLY A 297 1.66 14.54 -11.25
CA GLY A 297 1.73 13.29 -11.99
C GLY A 297 2.37 13.49 -13.36
N ALA A 298 1.99 14.53 -14.09
CA ALA A 298 2.59 14.85 -15.38
C ALA A 298 4.10 15.15 -15.25
N VAL A 299 4.50 15.98 -14.29
CA VAL A 299 5.92 16.28 -14.04
C VAL A 299 6.70 15.03 -13.65
N ALA A 300 6.17 14.23 -12.72
CA ALA A 300 6.81 13.00 -12.27
C ALA A 300 6.95 11.97 -13.39
N LEU A 301 5.94 11.86 -14.25
CA LEU A 301 5.93 10.95 -15.39
C LEU A 301 7.00 11.35 -16.42
N VAL A 302 7.14 12.64 -16.74
CA VAL A 302 8.21 13.13 -17.61
C VAL A 302 9.59 12.77 -17.05
N VAL A 303 9.82 13.03 -15.75
CA VAL A 303 11.12 12.72 -15.13
C VAL A 303 11.42 11.23 -15.16
N VAL A 304 10.44 10.37 -14.81
CA VAL A 304 10.62 8.91 -14.84
C VAL A 304 10.93 8.42 -16.25
N VAL A 305 10.18 8.90 -17.25
CA VAL A 305 10.39 8.51 -18.65
C VAL A 305 11.79 8.91 -19.12
N VAL A 306 12.23 10.15 -18.88
CA VAL A 306 13.58 10.61 -19.25
C VAL A 306 14.65 9.78 -18.55
N CYS A 307 14.49 9.47 -17.26
CA CYS A 307 15.44 8.62 -16.53
C CYS A 307 15.50 7.19 -17.09
N LEU A 308 14.36 6.60 -17.48
CA LEU A 308 14.31 5.28 -18.12
C LEU A 308 14.89 5.31 -19.53
N GLU A 309 14.70 6.38 -20.29
CA GLU A 309 15.33 6.55 -21.61
C GLU A 309 16.85 6.54 -21.50
N ILE A 310 17.42 7.35 -20.62
CA ILE A 310 18.87 7.43 -20.41
C ILE A 310 19.43 6.07 -19.94
N ARG A 311 18.78 5.45 -18.93
CA ARG A 311 19.31 4.25 -18.26
C ARG A 311 19.02 2.94 -18.97
N VAL A 312 17.88 2.81 -19.63
CA VAL A 312 17.45 1.56 -20.25
C VAL A 312 17.66 1.65 -21.76
N VAL A 313 17.03 2.64 -22.40
CA VAL A 313 17.01 2.69 -23.87
C VAL A 313 18.39 3.02 -24.43
N PHE A 314 19.00 4.13 -24.01
CA PHE A 314 20.28 4.56 -24.56
C PHE A 314 21.48 3.83 -23.97
N HIS A 315 21.42 3.43 -22.70
CA HIS A 315 22.54 2.69 -22.11
C HIS A 315 22.56 1.21 -22.53
N SER A 316 21.42 0.53 -22.50
CA SER A 316 21.35 -0.92 -22.77
C SER A 316 20.93 -1.25 -24.21
N PHE A 317 20.01 -0.48 -24.78
CA PHE A 317 19.40 -0.80 -26.09
C PHE A 317 19.88 0.05 -27.26
N ALA A 318 20.85 0.95 -27.08
CA ALA A 318 21.31 1.84 -28.15
C ALA A 318 21.77 1.10 -29.42
N ARG A 319 22.29 -0.12 -29.27
CA ARG A 319 22.74 -0.96 -30.41
C ARG A 319 21.60 -1.48 -31.28
N TYR A 320 20.37 -1.51 -30.76
CA TYR A 320 19.20 -2.00 -31.49
C TYR A 320 18.42 -0.87 -32.17
N LEU A 321 18.82 0.40 -31.95
CA LEU A 321 18.19 1.54 -32.59
C LEU A 321 18.71 1.65 -34.02
N GLN A 322 17.84 1.46 -35.01
CA GLN A 322 18.22 1.51 -36.42
C GLN A 322 18.33 2.96 -36.95
N VAL A 323 17.67 3.90 -36.27
CA VAL A 323 17.65 5.31 -36.67
C VAL A 323 18.92 6.02 -36.19
N PRO A 324 19.63 6.77 -37.06
CA PRO A 324 20.80 7.52 -36.64
C PRO A 324 20.45 8.72 -35.74
N PRO A 325 21.36 9.14 -34.84
CA PRO A 325 21.23 10.41 -34.12
C PRO A 325 21.13 11.60 -35.10
N PRO A 326 20.35 12.66 -34.81
CA PRO A 326 19.61 12.93 -33.56
C PRO A 326 18.16 12.41 -33.53
N MET A 327 17.67 11.83 -34.62
CA MET A 327 16.26 11.44 -34.76
C MET A 327 15.87 10.29 -33.82
N ASN A 328 16.83 9.45 -33.42
CA ASN A 328 16.58 8.41 -32.43
C ASN A 328 16.09 8.97 -31.08
N TYR A 329 16.65 10.09 -30.61
CA TYR A 329 16.26 10.72 -29.35
C TYR A 329 14.82 11.18 -29.42
N LEU A 330 14.46 11.92 -30.47
CA LEU A 330 13.11 12.44 -30.63
C LEU A 330 12.08 11.31 -30.73
N LEU A 331 12.31 10.31 -31.57
CA LEU A 331 11.34 9.23 -31.78
C LEU A 331 11.18 8.33 -30.55
N VAL A 332 12.29 8.02 -29.85
CA VAL A 332 12.23 7.28 -28.58
C VAL A 332 11.44 8.07 -27.54
N THR A 333 11.69 9.37 -27.39
CA THR A 333 10.96 10.21 -26.43
C THR A 333 9.49 10.31 -26.78
N VAL A 334 9.13 10.50 -28.05
CA VAL A 334 7.73 10.50 -28.49
C VAL A 334 7.05 9.16 -28.18
N ALA A 335 7.73 8.04 -28.44
CA ALA A 335 7.17 6.72 -28.17
C ALA A 335 6.99 6.45 -26.66
N MET A 336 8.02 6.69 -25.86
CA MET A 336 8.02 6.43 -24.42
C MET A 336 7.11 7.39 -23.66
N LEU A 337 7.22 8.70 -23.90
CA LEU A 337 6.42 9.71 -23.21
C LEU A 337 4.95 9.66 -23.68
N GLY A 338 4.72 9.45 -24.98
CA GLY A 338 3.38 9.28 -25.50
C GLY A 338 2.70 8.01 -24.96
N GLY A 339 3.43 6.88 -24.88
CA GLY A 339 2.92 5.66 -24.27
C GLY A 339 2.62 5.82 -22.78
N ALA A 340 3.55 6.41 -22.02
CA ALA A 340 3.38 6.66 -20.59
C ALA A 340 2.22 7.63 -20.31
N SER A 341 2.10 8.72 -21.07
CA SER A 341 1.00 9.67 -20.92
C SER A 341 -0.35 9.07 -21.27
N ALA A 342 -0.44 8.18 -22.27
CA ALA A 342 -1.65 7.43 -22.58
C ALA A 342 -2.06 6.53 -21.39
N VAL A 343 -1.13 5.77 -20.83
CA VAL A 343 -1.39 4.93 -19.64
C VAL A 343 -1.78 5.79 -18.44
N GLY A 344 -1.12 6.93 -18.23
CA GLY A 344 -1.42 7.87 -17.16
C GLY A 344 -2.82 8.49 -17.28
N ALA A 345 -3.19 8.92 -18.49
CA ALA A 345 -4.51 9.48 -18.78
C ALA A 345 -5.63 8.44 -18.54
N TYR A 346 -5.39 7.18 -18.93
CA TYR A 346 -6.30 6.08 -18.64
C TYR A 346 -6.41 5.82 -17.13
N ALA A 347 -5.29 5.73 -16.42
CA ALA A 347 -5.27 5.45 -14.97
C ALA A 347 -5.94 6.53 -14.12
N VAL A 348 -5.95 7.78 -14.58
CA VAL A 348 -6.63 8.91 -13.92
C VAL A 348 -8.10 9.05 -14.36
N GLY A 349 -8.54 8.29 -15.36
CA GLY A 349 -9.91 8.31 -15.87
C GLY A 349 -10.23 9.52 -16.75
N MET A 350 -9.24 10.10 -17.44
CA MET A 350 -9.43 11.27 -18.31
C MET A 350 -10.06 10.93 -19.67
N VAL A 351 -10.18 9.64 -20.02
CA VAL A 351 -10.76 9.18 -21.28
C VAL A 351 -12.22 8.76 -21.04
N GLN A 352 -13.13 9.72 -21.03
CA GLN A 352 -14.58 9.47 -20.86
C GLN A 352 -15.42 9.99 -22.03
N ASP A 353 -14.94 11.00 -22.75
CA ASP A 353 -15.68 11.63 -23.85
C ASP A 353 -15.23 11.14 -25.23
N ALA A 354 -16.10 11.23 -26.23
CA ALA A 354 -15.82 10.87 -27.63
C ALA A 354 -14.61 11.62 -28.21
N VAL A 355 -14.43 12.89 -27.84
CA VAL A 355 -13.26 13.70 -28.23
C VAL A 355 -11.99 13.19 -27.55
N GLY A 356 -12.07 12.82 -26.27
CA GLY A 356 -10.96 12.21 -25.54
C GLY A 356 -10.54 10.88 -26.15
N SER A 357 -11.50 10.07 -26.61
CA SER A 357 -11.26 8.81 -27.32
C SER A 357 -10.54 9.04 -28.65
N ALA A 358 -10.99 10.01 -29.47
CA ALA A 358 -10.36 10.31 -30.75
C ALA A 358 -8.91 10.80 -30.60
N VAL A 359 -8.64 11.70 -29.64
CA VAL A 359 -7.29 12.18 -29.33
C VAL A 359 -6.41 11.05 -28.82
N PHE A 360 -6.94 10.17 -27.97
CA PHE A 360 -6.22 8.99 -27.49
C PHE A 360 -5.82 8.05 -28.63
N THR A 361 -6.74 7.78 -29.58
CA THR A 361 -6.44 6.96 -30.76
C THR A 361 -5.38 7.61 -31.65
N ALA A 362 -5.48 8.91 -31.92
CA ALA A 362 -4.49 9.63 -32.73
C ALA A 362 -3.08 9.59 -32.09
N MET A 363 -3.00 9.81 -30.77
CA MET A 363 -1.74 9.69 -30.03
C MET A 363 -1.19 8.27 -30.05
N ALA A 364 -2.04 7.25 -29.91
CA ALA A 364 -1.62 5.85 -29.98
C ALA A 364 -1.02 5.51 -31.36
N VAL A 365 -1.61 6.02 -32.45
CA VAL A 365 -1.07 5.85 -33.81
C VAL A 365 0.30 6.50 -33.95
N LEU A 366 0.45 7.75 -33.50
CA LEU A 366 1.73 8.47 -33.54
C LEU A 366 2.82 7.75 -32.73
N VAL A 367 2.48 7.31 -31.51
CA VAL A 367 3.38 6.57 -30.62
C VAL A 367 3.80 5.24 -31.22
N SER A 368 2.85 4.47 -31.77
CA SER A 368 3.12 3.20 -32.43
C SER A 368 4.00 3.39 -33.67
N GLY A 369 3.71 4.41 -34.49
CA GLY A 369 4.51 4.75 -35.66
C GLY A 369 5.94 5.13 -35.28
N ALA A 370 6.12 5.99 -34.27
CA ALA A 370 7.43 6.36 -33.76
C ALA A 370 8.21 5.13 -33.25
N GLY A 371 7.59 4.27 -32.45
CA GLY A 371 8.21 3.03 -31.97
C GLY A 371 8.60 2.06 -33.08
N ALA A 372 7.76 1.90 -34.09
CA ALA A 372 8.03 1.03 -35.24
C ALA A 372 9.23 1.53 -36.06
N VAL A 373 9.33 2.84 -36.30
CA VAL A 373 10.47 3.45 -36.99
C VAL A 373 11.76 3.27 -36.20
N VAL A 374 11.70 3.43 -34.87
CA VAL A 374 12.87 3.27 -33.98
C VAL A 374 13.44 1.85 -34.02
N ILE A 375 12.58 0.83 -34.02
CA ILE A 375 12.97 -0.58 -34.09
C ILE A 375 13.35 -1.00 -35.52
N GLY A 376 12.92 -0.23 -36.53
CA GLY A 376 13.14 -0.51 -37.94
C GLY A 376 12.23 -1.60 -38.50
N PHE A 377 10.98 -1.63 -38.04
CA PHE A 377 9.96 -2.50 -38.64
C PHE A 377 9.68 -2.07 -40.08
N PRO A 378 9.59 -3.00 -41.05
CA PRO A 378 9.28 -2.67 -42.43
C PRO A 378 7.86 -2.09 -42.52
N ILE A 379 7.77 -0.85 -43.02
CA ILE A 379 6.58 0.00 -43.05
C ILE A 379 5.37 -0.69 -43.73
N LEU A 380 5.63 -1.61 -44.67
CA LEU A 380 4.61 -2.37 -45.42
C LEU A 380 3.79 -3.35 -44.55
N LEU A 381 4.32 -3.85 -43.42
CA LEU A 381 3.56 -4.73 -42.52
C LEU A 381 2.71 -3.95 -41.51
N HIS A 382 3.06 -2.68 -41.25
CA HIS A 382 2.39 -1.84 -40.26
C HIS A 382 1.04 -1.32 -40.76
N THR A 383 0.94 -1.00 -42.07
CA THR A 383 -0.34 -0.67 -42.71
C THR A 383 -1.28 -1.87 -42.74
N CYS A 384 -0.77 -3.07 -43.05
CA CYS A 384 -1.57 -4.30 -43.11
C CYS A 384 -2.13 -4.73 -41.73
N SER A 385 -1.35 -4.56 -40.66
CA SER A 385 -1.82 -4.82 -39.28
C SER A 385 -2.82 -3.77 -38.80
N PHE A 386 -2.66 -2.52 -39.23
CA PHE A 386 -3.55 -1.41 -38.91
C PHE A 386 -4.89 -1.52 -39.64
N ASP A 387 -4.87 -1.94 -40.92
CA ASP A 387 -6.07 -2.26 -41.69
C ASP A 387 -6.84 -3.41 -41.04
N LEU A 388 -6.16 -4.42 -40.49
CA LEU A 388 -6.80 -5.51 -39.75
C LEU A 388 -7.41 -5.04 -38.41
N TRP A 389 -6.77 -4.10 -37.71
CA TRP A 389 -7.28 -3.52 -36.47
C TRP A 389 -8.47 -2.57 -36.71
N LEU A 390 -8.43 -1.76 -37.77
CA LEU A 390 -9.55 -0.92 -38.22
C LEU A 390 -10.73 -1.76 -38.74
N LEU A 391 -10.46 -2.85 -39.45
CA LEU A 391 -11.49 -3.83 -39.83
C LEU A 391 -12.09 -4.51 -38.59
N SER A 392 -11.28 -4.80 -37.56
CA SER A 392 -11.77 -5.38 -36.31
C SER A 392 -12.57 -4.39 -35.46
N SER A 393 -12.20 -3.10 -35.44
CA SER A 393 -12.91 -2.07 -34.66
C SER A 393 -14.19 -1.58 -35.33
N SER A 394 -14.28 -1.68 -36.67
CA SER A 394 -15.51 -1.39 -37.42
C SER A 394 -16.57 -2.50 -37.32
N ILE A 395 -16.22 -3.70 -36.85
CA ILE A 395 -17.13 -4.88 -36.86
C ILE A 395 -17.74 -5.20 -35.47
N TYR A 396 -17.17 -4.75 -34.34
CA TYR A 396 -17.73 -5.08 -33.02
C TYR A 396 -17.97 -3.87 -32.13
N ASN A 397 -19.24 -3.45 -32.15
CA ASN A 397 -19.86 -2.59 -31.16
C ASN A 397 -20.53 -3.51 -30.12
N GLN A 398 -19.76 -4.16 -29.25
CA GLN A 398 -20.17 -4.60 -27.90
C GLN A 398 -19.01 -5.24 -27.15
N GLU A 399 -19.15 -5.20 -25.82
CA GLU A 399 -18.18 -5.48 -24.77
C GLU A 399 -17.39 -6.79 -24.91
N GLU A 400 -16.18 -6.79 -24.35
CA GLU A 400 -15.15 -7.85 -24.34
C GLU A 400 -14.27 -7.94 -25.60
N PHE A 401 -13.06 -7.38 -25.55
CA PHE A 401 -11.82 -8.00 -26.06
C PHE A 401 -10.61 -7.08 -25.77
N VAL A 402 -10.12 -7.12 -24.54
CA VAL A 402 -8.74 -6.71 -24.21
C VAL A 402 -8.07 -7.99 -23.70
N ILE A 403 -6.87 -8.30 -24.18
CA ILE A 403 -6.06 -9.51 -23.85
C ILE A 403 -6.34 -10.76 -24.74
N VAL A 404 -6.17 -10.69 -26.06
CA VAL A 404 -5.86 -11.93 -26.85
C VAL A 404 -4.80 -11.73 -27.94
N LEU A 405 -4.54 -10.50 -28.42
CA LEU A 405 -3.63 -10.32 -29.57
C LEU A 405 -2.12 -10.37 -29.27
N CYS A 406 -1.66 -10.28 -28.00
CA CYS A 406 -0.25 -10.54 -27.67
C CYS A 406 0.10 -12.04 -27.51
N LEU A 407 -0.89 -12.94 -27.35
CA LEU A 407 -0.61 -14.37 -27.14
C LEU A 407 -0.66 -15.20 -28.43
N ARG A 408 -1.26 -14.71 -29.52
CA ARG A 408 -1.42 -15.50 -30.76
C ARG A 408 -0.29 -15.36 -31.79
N HIS A 409 0.71 -14.53 -31.52
CA HIS A 409 1.92 -14.47 -32.37
C HIS A 409 3.16 -15.09 -31.70
N SER A 410 3.04 -15.57 -30.45
CA SER A 410 4.11 -16.33 -29.78
C SER A 410 4.09 -17.83 -30.12
N SER A 411 3.05 -18.34 -30.79
CA SER A 411 2.93 -19.77 -31.15
C SER A 411 3.44 -20.11 -32.56
N LYS A 412 4.20 -19.20 -33.21
CA LYS A 412 4.80 -19.44 -34.54
C LYS A 412 6.29 -19.13 -34.63
N LEU A 413 6.93 -18.86 -33.49
CA LEU A 413 8.38 -18.78 -33.33
C LEU A 413 8.79 -19.69 -32.18
N ASP A 414 8.49 -20.99 -32.33
CA ASP A 414 9.23 -22.02 -31.59
C ASP A 414 10.63 -22.08 -32.19
N GLY A 415 11.63 -21.72 -31.39
CA GLY A 415 13.02 -21.93 -31.77
C GLY A 415 14.09 -21.03 -31.15
N ALA A 416 13.92 -20.54 -29.91
CA ALA A 416 15.03 -20.20 -28.99
C ALA A 416 14.48 -19.61 -27.68
N MET A 417 13.93 -20.46 -26.82
CA MET A 417 13.87 -20.18 -25.39
C MET A 417 15.15 -20.76 -24.79
N VAL A 418 15.91 -19.97 -24.02
CA VAL A 418 16.65 -20.35 -22.80
C VAL A 418 17.49 -19.15 -22.31
N CYS A 419 17.22 -18.76 -21.05
CA CYS A 419 18.09 -18.02 -20.12
C CYS A 419 18.45 -16.55 -20.41
N CYS A 420 17.86 -15.61 -19.64
CA CYS A 420 18.41 -15.13 -18.36
C CYS A 420 17.99 -13.68 -18.04
N ALA A 421 17.65 -13.48 -16.76
CA ALA A 421 17.81 -12.29 -15.91
C ALA A 421 17.09 -10.98 -16.31
#